data_AF-A0AAV5PDN8-F1
#
_entry.id   AF-A0AAV5PDN8-F1
#
_cell.length_a   1.000
_cell.length_b   1.000
_cell.length_c   1.000
_cell.angle_alpha   90.00
_cell.angle_beta   90.00
_cell.angle_gamma   90.00
#
_symmetry.space_group_name_H-M   'P 1'
#
loop_
_entity.id
_entity.type
_entity.pdbx_description
1 polymer ?
#
loop_
_entity_poly.entity_id
_entity_poly.type
_entity_poly.pdbx_seq_one_letter_code
_entity_poly.pdbx_strand_id
1 'polypeptide(L)'
;MEIEKLKADYINWLAGQTVFKPWSDTVFQVENELVDAYGRKPFVLVEKSGDKYTVTDDGYLMFKYNPLEENEDLNEYAAGMIMDAGFDFDEDHAVIEQTVSEESLPGAINALMQLEIMISFIA
;
A
#
# COMPACT_ATOMS: atom_id res chain seq x y z
N MET A 1 -17.98 27.04 -7.51
CA MET A 1 -16.61 26.61 -7.17
C MET A 1 -15.90 26.32 -8.47
N GLU A 2 -14.75 26.94 -8.71
CA GLU A 2 -13.98 26.70 -9.93
C GLU A 2 -13.26 25.35 -9.85
N ILE A 3 -13.20 24.61 -10.96
CA ILE A 3 -12.63 23.25 -11.02
C ILE A 3 -11.18 23.22 -10.54
N GLU A 4 -10.38 24.21 -10.92
CA GLU A 4 -8.97 24.28 -10.52
C GLU A 4 -8.80 24.49 -9.03
N LYS A 5 -9.69 25.27 -8.41
CA LYS A 5 -9.73 25.40 -6.95
C LYS A 5 -10.11 24.08 -6.28
N LEU A 6 -11.10 23.37 -6.79
CA LEU A 6 -11.49 22.05 -6.26
C LEU A 6 -10.34 21.05 -6.31
N LYS A 7 -9.59 20.98 -7.43
CA LYS A 7 -8.42 20.10 -7.55
C LYS A 7 -7.34 20.45 -6.54
N ALA A 8 -7.01 21.73 -6.40
CA ALA A 8 -6.00 22.18 -5.44
C ALA A 8 -6.41 21.88 -3.99
N ASP A 9 -7.66 22.18 -3.63
CA ASP A 9 -8.21 21.91 -2.30
C ASP A 9 -8.22 20.39 -2.00
N TYR A 10 -8.56 19.55 -3.00
CA TYR A 10 -8.52 18.10 -2.88
C TYR A 10 -7.11 17.55 -2.64
N ILE A 11 -6.12 18.01 -3.41
CA ILE A 11 -4.71 17.59 -3.25
C ILE A 11 -4.18 18.01 -1.87
N ASN A 12 -4.45 19.25 -1.45
CA ASN A 12 -4.01 19.76 -0.16
C ASN A 12 -4.64 18.98 0.99
N TRP A 13 -5.93 18.67 0.88
CA TRP A 13 -6.62 17.84 1.87
C TRP A 13 -6.00 16.45 1.95
N LEU A 14 -5.79 15.79 0.81
CA LEU A 14 -5.19 14.45 0.74
C LEU A 14 -3.77 14.44 1.34
N ALA A 15 -2.93 15.40 0.98
CA ALA A 15 -1.59 15.55 1.55
C ALA A 15 -1.63 15.75 3.07
N GLY A 16 -2.64 16.48 3.58
CA GLY A 16 -2.85 16.66 5.01
C GLY A 16 -3.38 15.41 5.74
N GLN A 17 -3.91 14.42 5.03
CA GLN A 17 -4.32 13.13 5.61
C GLN A 17 -3.20 12.08 5.59
N THR A 18 -2.12 12.32 4.85
CA THR A 18 -1.02 11.37 4.68
C THR A 18 0.18 11.79 5.52
N VAL A 19 0.69 10.87 6.34
CA VAL A 19 1.83 11.07 7.22
C VAL A 19 3.01 10.24 6.71
N PHE A 20 4.16 10.91 6.53
CA PHE A 20 5.42 10.27 6.16
C PHE A 20 6.34 10.25 7.39
N LYS A 21 6.70 9.05 7.85
CA LYS A 21 7.57 8.84 9.02
C LYS A 21 8.90 8.25 8.55
N PRO A 22 10.01 8.98 8.65
CA PRO A 22 11.33 8.44 8.30
C PRO A 22 11.72 7.33 9.29
N TRP A 23 12.15 6.19 8.76
CA TRP A 23 12.72 5.09 9.54
C TRP A 23 14.25 5.05 9.42
N SER A 24 14.76 5.39 8.24
CA SER A 24 16.19 5.55 7.95
C SER A 24 16.40 6.62 6.87
N ASP A 25 17.65 6.80 6.44
CA ASP A 25 17.99 7.72 5.33
C ASP A 25 17.36 7.31 3.99
N THR A 26 17.00 6.03 3.84
CA THR A 26 16.46 5.47 2.60
C THR A 26 15.08 4.85 2.76
N VAL A 27 14.53 4.78 3.97
CA VAL A 27 13.24 4.13 4.23
C VAL A 27 12.30 5.09 4.94
N PHE A 28 11.09 5.21 4.42
CA PHE A 28 10.02 5.95 5.09
C PHE A 28 8.73 5.13 5.08
N GLN A 29 8.03 5.20 6.21
CA GLN A 29 6.71 4.63 6.38
C GLN A 29 5.66 5.68 6.01
N VAL A 30 4.62 5.27 5.30
CA VAL A 30 3.52 6.12 4.87
C VAL A 30 2.22 5.59 5.46
N GLU A 31 1.50 6.45 6.16
CA GLU A 31 0.20 6.16 6.77
C GLU A 31 -0.82 7.20 6.31
N ASN A 32 -2.11 6.85 6.31
CA ASN A 32 -3.19 7.83 6.19
C ASN A 32 -4.33 7.55 7.19
N GLU A 33 -5.43 8.29 7.09
CA GLU A 33 -6.59 8.16 7.97
C GLU A 33 -7.53 6.99 7.64
N LEU A 34 -7.25 6.22 6.58
CA LEU A 34 -8.05 5.05 6.25
C LEU A 34 -7.88 3.94 7.30
N VAL A 35 -8.90 3.10 7.43
CA VAL A 35 -8.89 1.96 8.34
C VAL A 35 -9.26 0.70 7.59
N ASP A 36 -8.61 -0.40 7.96
CA ASP A 36 -8.91 -1.74 7.45
C ASP A 36 -10.17 -2.34 8.10
N ALA A 37 -10.56 -3.54 7.66
CA ALA A 37 -11.75 -4.24 8.17
C ALA A 37 -11.69 -4.53 9.69
N TYR A 38 -10.49 -4.49 10.28
CA TYR A 38 -10.26 -4.72 11.71
C TYR A 38 -10.13 -3.42 12.51
N GLY A 39 -10.37 -2.25 11.87
CA GLY A 39 -10.26 -0.94 12.48
C GLY A 39 -8.83 -0.47 12.73
N ARG A 40 -7.83 -1.07 12.06
CA ARG A 40 -6.42 -0.69 12.18
C ARG A 40 -6.05 0.26 11.03
N LYS A 41 -5.10 1.17 11.29
CA LYS A 41 -4.53 2.02 10.24
C LYS A 41 -3.47 1.22 9.46
N PRO A 42 -3.67 0.94 8.17
CA PRO A 42 -2.63 0.33 7.34
C PRO A 42 -1.48 1.33 7.15
N PHE A 43 -0.32 0.79 6.83
CA PHE A 43 0.85 1.58 6.46
C PHE A 43 1.60 0.83 5.37
N VAL A 44 2.30 1.58 4.53
CA VAL A 44 3.23 1.01 3.54
C VAL A 44 4.62 1.54 3.82
N LEU A 45 5.64 0.76 3.50
CA LEU A 45 7.02 1.21 3.50
C LEU A 45 7.41 1.63 2.09
N VAL A 46 8.28 2.63 2.02
CA VAL A 46 8.90 3.06 0.79
C VAL A 46 10.41 3.08 0.98
N GLU A 47 11.09 2.34 0.12
CA GLU A 47 12.54 2.19 0.12
C GLU A 47 13.13 2.86 -1.11
N LYS A 48 14.09 3.76 -0.91
CA LYS A 48 14.81 4.42 -1.99
C LYS A 48 16.03 3.60 -2.39
N SER A 49 16.10 3.25 -3.67
CA SER A 49 17.25 2.57 -4.28
C SER A 49 17.67 3.29 -5.56
N GLY A 50 18.72 4.09 -5.47
CA GLY A 50 19.20 4.91 -6.59
C GLY A 50 18.17 5.96 -7.03
N ASP A 51 17.70 5.84 -8.27
CA ASP A 51 16.69 6.69 -8.92
C ASP A 51 15.26 6.13 -8.85
N LYS A 52 15.09 4.99 -8.15
CA LYS A 52 13.81 4.31 -8.00
C LYS A 52 13.39 4.18 -6.54
N TYR A 53 12.12 3.84 -6.37
CA TYR A 53 11.48 3.62 -5.09
C TYR A 53 10.73 2.30 -5.11
N THR A 54 10.94 1.46 -4.11
CA THR A 54 10.16 0.25 -3.87
C THR A 54 9.10 0.57 -2.83
N VAL A 55 7.83 0.34 -3.17
CA VAL A 55 6.70 0.47 -2.25
C VAL A 55 6.32 -0.94 -1.83
N THR A 56 6.28 -1.21 -0.52
CA THR A 56 6.07 -2.56 0.02
C THR A 56 5.23 -2.56 1.29
N ASP A 57 4.54 -3.67 1.56
CA ASP A 57 3.86 -3.91 2.83
C ASP A 57 4.77 -4.58 3.88
N ASP A 58 5.96 -5.03 3.48
CA ASP A 58 6.90 -5.81 4.31
C ASP A 58 6.24 -7.04 4.96
N GLY A 59 5.24 -7.61 4.27
CA GLY A 59 4.43 -8.75 4.72
C GLY A 59 3.45 -8.42 5.85
N TYR A 60 3.25 -7.15 6.19
CA TYR A 60 2.36 -6.73 7.28
C TYR A 60 0.90 -7.10 7.04
N LEU A 61 0.42 -7.03 5.79
CA LEU A 61 -0.95 -7.41 5.45
C LEU A 61 -1.18 -8.90 5.71
N MET A 62 -0.22 -9.72 5.30
CA MET A 62 -0.27 -11.17 5.43
C MET A 62 -0.06 -11.65 6.87
N PHE A 63 0.40 -10.78 7.79
CA PHE A 63 0.31 -11.02 9.23
C PHE A 63 -1.10 -10.81 9.80
N LYS A 64 -1.93 -9.96 9.17
CA LYS A 64 -3.35 -9.74 9.56
C LYS A 64 -4.25 -10.82 9.00
N TYR A 65 -4.02 -11.18 7.74
CA TYR A 65 -4.45 -12.45 7.19
C TYR A 65 -3.88 -13.55 8.09
N ASN A 66 -4.63 -14.61 8.38
CA ASN A 66 -4.04 -15.80 8.95
C ASN A 66 -3.73 -16.73 7.77
N PRO A 67 -2.61 -16.58 7.03
CA PRO A 67 -2.29 -17.43 5.87
C PRO A 67 -2.10 -18.89 6.26
N LEU A 68 -2.12 -19.21 7.56
CA LEU A 68 -2.10 -20.56 8.12
C LEU A 68 -3.50 -21.19 8.23
N GLU A 69 -4.57 -20.48 7.91
CA GLU A 69 -5.84 -21.12 7.57
C GLU A 69 -5.80 -21.51 6.09
N GLU A 70 -5.87 -22.81 5.83
CA GLU A 70 -5.72 -23.55 4.56
C GLU A 70 -6.80 -23.17 3.50
N ASN A 71 -7.01 -21.89 3.21
CA ASN A 71 -7.94 -21.45 2.17
C ASN A 71 -7.15 -21.09 0.90
N GLU A 72 -6.69 -22.13 0.20
CA GLU A 72 -5.94 -22.01 -1.05
C GLU A 72 -6.66 -21.12 -2.08
N ASP A 73 -7.98 -21.28 -2.22
CA ASP A 73 -8.81 -20.46 -3.13
C ASP A 73 -8.73 -18.96 -2.79
N LEU A 74 -8.74 -18.63 -1.50
CA LEU A 74 -8.68 -17.26 -1.03
C LEU A 74 -7.29 -16.65 -1.22
N ASN A 75 -6.24 -17.43 -0.99
CA ASN A 75 -4.86 -17.02 -1.23
C ASN A 75 -4.59 -16.81 -2.73
N GLU A 76 -5.07 -17.71 -3.60
CA GLU A 76 -4.97 -17.56 -5.05
C GLU A 76 -5.74 -16.31 -5.53
N TYR A 77 -6.93 -16.08 -4.97
CA TYR A 77 -7.72 -14.88 -5.28
C TYR A 77 -7.01 -13.59 -4.84
N ALA A 78 -6.44 -13.56 -3.64
CA ALA A 78 -5.68 -12.41 -3.14
C ALA A 78 -4.42 -12.14 -3.99
N ALA A 79 -3.65 -13.19 -4.31
CA ALA A 79 -2.49 -13.10 -5.19
C ALA A 79 -2.87 -12.56 -6.59
N GLY A 80 -3.99 -13.03 -7.14
CA GLY A 80 -4.55 -12.51 -8.39
C GLY A 80 -4.87 -11.01 -8.32
N MET A 81 -5.52 -10.55 -7.23
CA MET A 81 -5.79 -9.13 -7.02
C MET A 81 -4.53 -8.28 -6.91
N ILE A 82 -3.49 -8.79 -6.25
CA ILE A 82 -2.19 -8.12 -6.10
C ILE A 82 -1.54 -7.93 -7.48
N MET A 83 -1.48 -9.00 -8.27
CA MET A 83 -0.90 -8.97 -9.62
C MET A 83 -1.70 -8.08 -10.57
N ASP A 84 -3.03 -8.14 -10.54
CA ASP A 84 -3.91 -7.27 -11.37
C ASP A 84 -3.79 -5.78 -11.00
N ALA A 85 -3.45 -5.47 -9.74
CA ALA A 85 -3.14 -4.12 -9.30
C ALA A 85 -1.74 -3.64 -9.73
N GLY A 86 -0.94 -4.51 -10.36
CA GLY A 86 0.39 -4.22 -10.88
C GLY A 86 1.52 -4.37 -9.86
N PHE A 87 1.26 -5.07 -8.75
CA PHE A 87 2.26 -5.39 -7.73
C PHE A 87 2.80 -6.81 -7.94
N ASP A 88 4.05 -7.01 -7.56
CA ASP A 88 4.65 -8.33 -7.41
C ASP A 88 4.27 -8.90 -6.03
N PHE A 89 4.09 -10.22 -5.96
CA PHE A 89 3.81 -10.94 -4.71
C PHE A 89 4.88 -12.02 -4.49
N ASP A 90 5.66 -11.89 -3.42
CA ASP A 90 6.56 -12.92 -2.94
C ASP A 90 5.78 -13.89 -2.05
N GLU A 91 5.38 -15.03 -2.60
CA GLU A 91 4.61 -16.06 -1.89
C GLU A 91 5.38 -16.68 -0.73
N ASP A 92 6.72 -16.74 -0.80
CA ASP A 92 7.55 -17.39 0.23
C ASP A 92 7.63 -16.54 1.50
N HIS A 93 7.64 -15.21 1.35
CA HIS A 93 7.73 -14.25 2.45
C HIS A 93 6.42 -13.49 2.70
N ALA A 94 5.41 -13.74 1.86
CA ALA A 94 4.10 -13.10 1.86
C ALA A 94 4.20 -11.56 1.75
N VAL A 95 5.12 -11.07 0.91
CA VAL A 95 5.42 -9.64 0.71
C VAL A 95 4.81 -9.15 -0.59
N ILE A 96 4.18 -7.98 -0.55
CA ILE A 96 3.67 -7.27 -1.72
C ILE A 96 4.61 -6.11 -2.01
N GLU A 97 5.11 -5.99 -3.23
CA GLU A 97 5.97 -4.88 -3.60
C GLU A 97 5.82 -4.39 -5.04
N GLN A 98 6.21 -3.14 -5.29
CA GLN A 98 6.35 -2.59 -6.63
C GLN A 98 7.48 -1.57 -6.67
N THR A 99 8.36 -1.68 -7.66
CA THR A 99 9.42 -0.70 -7.91
C THR A 99 9.03 0.31 -8.98
N VAL A 100 9.02 1.59 -8.64
CA VAL A 100 8.56 2.69 -9.50
C VAL A 100 9.52 3.87 -9.54
N SER A 101 9.34 4.76 -10.51
CA SER A 101 10.02 6.06 -10.56
C SER A 101 9.41 7.05 -9.56
N GLU A 102 10.10 8.16 -9.29
CA GLU A 102 9.59 9.24 -8.45
C GLU A 102 8.24 9.80 -8.92
N GLU A 103 8.04 9.90 -10.23
CA GLU A 103 6.80 10.40 -10.83
C GLU A 103 5.60 9.50 -10.51
N SER A 104 5.81 8.18 -10.51
CA SER A 104 4.76 7.19 -10.26
C SER A 104 4.57 6.85 -8.79
N LEU A 105 5.51 7.26 -7.92
CA LEU A 105 5.53 6.91 -6.50
C LEU A 105 4.24 7.26 -5.74
N PRO A 106 3.65 8.47 -5.87
CA PRO A 106 2.42 8.79 -5.16
C PRO A 106 1.26 7.85 -5.54
N GLY A 107 1.22 7.43 -6.81
CA GLY A 107 0.22 6.48 -7.30
C GLY A 107 0.41 5.10 -6.69
N ALA A 108 1.64 4.59 -6.67
CA ALA A 108 1.97 3.28 -6.09
C ALA A 108 1.67 3.20 -4.58
N ILE A 109 2.05 4.23 -3.81
CA ILE A 109 1.73 4.33 -2.37
C ILE A 109 0.22 4.22 -2.14
N ASN A 110 -0.57 5.02 -2.87
CA ASN A 110 -2.02 5.01 -2.70
C ASN A 110 -2.65 3.69 -3.17
N ALA A 111 -2.14 3.10 -4.25
CA ALA A 111 -2.62 1.82 -4.76
C ALA A 111 -2.39 0.68 -3.74
N LEU A 112 -1.18 0.56 -3.18
CA LEU A 112 -0.88 -0.49 -2.20
C LEU A 112 -1.71 -0.31 -0.93
N MET A 113 -1.82 0.93 -0.42
CA MET A 113 -2.60 1.19 0.78
C MET A 113 -4.09 0.85 0.62
N GLN A 114 -4.67 1.13 -0.55
CA GLN A 114 -6.03 0.71 -0.86
C GLN A 114 -6.14 -0.81 -1.04
N LEU A 115 -5.15 -1.43 -1.67
CA LEU A 115 -5.09 -2.89 -1.85
C LEU A 115 -5.08 -3.61 -0.50
N GLU A 116 -4.25 -3.17 0.46
CA GLU A 116 -4.24 -3.71 1.82
C GLU A 116 -5.62 -3.62 2.49
N ILE A 117 -6.29 -2.48 2.34
CA ILE A 117 -7.64 -2.29 2.89
C ILE A 117 -8.62 -3.25 2.22
N MET A 118 -8.62 -3.33 0.89
CA MET A 118 -9.53 -4.22 0.15
C MET A 118 -9.32 -5.68 0.52
N ILE A 119 -8.06 -6.13 0.58
CA ILE A 119 -7.72 -7.50 0.97
C ILE A 119 -8.18 -7.79 2.40
N SER A 120 -8.08 -6.83 3.32
CA SER A 120 -8.57 -7.03 4.70
C SER A 120 -10.08 -7.33 4.81
N PHE A 121 -10.90 -6.96 3.81
CA PHE A 121 -12.33 -7.23 3.81
C PHE A 121 -12.72 -8.59 3.23
N ILE A 122 -11.81 -9.24 2.51
CA ILE A 122 -11.98 -10.61 2.01
C ILE A 122 -11.24 -11.63 2.89
N ALA A 123 -10.40 -11.14 3.80
CA ALA A 123 -9.68 -11.86 4.84
C ALA A 123 -10.56 -12.48 5.93
#